data_AF-A0A7W7MHX6-F1
#
_entry.id   AF-A0A7W7MHX6-F1
#
_cell.length_a   1.000
_cell.length_b   1.000
_cell.length_c   1.000
_cell.angle_alpha   90.00
_cell.angle_beta   90.00
_cell.angle_gamma   90.00
#
_symmetry.space_group_name_H-M   'P 1'
#
loop_
_entity.id
_entity.type
_entity.pdbx_description
1 polymer ?
#
loop_
_entity_poly.entity_id
_entity_poly.type
_entity_poly.pdbx_seq_one_letter_code
_entity_poly.pdbx_strand_id
1 'polypeptide(L)'
;MPEEHFDERAMPEPADPWRTIGRPGTPDERTAYLGSAEERTAHFGDLDATVSIGSPDQTVHLSGPPLAPTVHAGGESEPTLRAHSEMRFGPGVPVTPVATPAWPAAAPAARPRPLLRRLVSLVSGLLTLALVVVVGLYLWQRLRPLEVEGATVAVPRPAGNRCDVAVDVVATVRTNGRGGTIRYQWFRSDAPPGPVLTERVGRGQDTATLTLTWTFSGVGTATETATVNIIEPSPVQATAPVVYRCRR
;
A
#
# COMPACT_ATOMS: atom_id res chain seq x y z
N MET A 1 68.01 -40.45 -19.41
CA MET A 1 66.70 -39.94 -18.96
C MET A 1 66.73 -38.43 -19.13
N PRO A 2 65.98 -37.86 -20.08
CA PRO A 2 65.68 -36.43 -20.10
C PRO A 2 64.31 -36.17 -19.47
N GLU A 3 64.23 -35.18 -18.59
CA GLU A 3 62.99 -34.65 -18.03
C GLU A 3 62.23 -33.86 -19.09
N GLU A 4 60.96 -34.22 -19.34
CA GLU A 4 60.07 -33.44 -20.18
C GLU A 4 59.47 -32.28 -19.37
N HIS A 5 59.75 -31.07 -19.83
CA HIS A 5 59.21 -29.83 -19.32
C HIS A 5 57.77 -29.67 -19.82
N PHE A 6 56.79 -29.77 -18.92
CA PHE A 6 55.38 -29.55 -19.23
C PHE A 6 55.13 -28.05 -19.41
N ASP A 7 54.87 -27.62 -20.64
CA ASP A 7 54.60 -26.22 -20.99
C ASP A 7 53.12 -25.89 -20.66
N GLU A 8 52.89 -25.24 -19.52
CA GLU A 8 51.57 -24.91 -18.95
C GLU A 8 50.82 -23.82 -19.74
N ARG A 9 51.37 -23.32 -20.85
CA ARG A 9 50.79 -22.22 -21.66
C ARG A 9 49.80 -22.64 -22.74
N ALA A 10 49.45 -23.93 -22.82
CA ALA A 10 48.53 -24.45 -23.84
C ALA A 10 47.14 -24.84 -23.29
N MET A 11 46.75 -24.35 -22.11
CA MET A 11 45.39 -24.56 -21.59
C MET A 11 44.45 -23.46 -22.15
N PRO A 12 43.47 -23.79 -23.00
CA PRO A 12 42.44 -22.81 -23.36
C PRO A 12 41.67 -22.41 -22.10
N GLU A 13 41.49 -21.11 -21.91
CA GLU A 13 40.70 -20.52 -20.82
C GLU A 13 39.29 -21.15 -20.82
N PRO A 14 38.74 -21.59 -19.68
CA PRO A 14 37.39 -22.13 -19.62
C PRO A 14 36.42 -21.06 -20.11
N ALA A 15 35.75 -21.32 -21.22
CA ALA A 15 34.74 -20.44 -21.76
C ALA A 15 33.65 -20.23 -20.70
N ASP A 16 33.56 -19.00 -20.18
CA ASP A 16 32.49 -18.57 -19.28
C ASP A 16 31.14 -18.70 -20.01
N PRO A 17 30.27 -19.66 -19.60
CA PRO A 17 29.00 -19.90 -20.28
C PRO A 17 27.91 -18.88 -19.90
N TRP A 18 28.20 -17.92 -19.01
CA TRP A 18 27.27 -16.89 -18.54
C TRP A 18 27.38 -15.57 -19.32
N ARG A 19 28.37 -15.43 -20.23
CA ARG A 19 28.61 -14.19 -20.98
C ARG A 19 27.50 -13.82 -21.98
N THR A 20 26.49 -14.66 -22.15
CA THR A 20 25.37 -14.46 -23.10
C THR A 20 24.01 -14.17 -22.45
N ILE A 21 23.95 -13.87 -21.14
CA ILE A 21 22.70 -13.37 -20.55
C ILE A 21 22.47 -11.94 -21.04
N GLY A 22 21.80 -11.84 -22.19
CA GLY A 22 21.25 -10.61 -22.71
C GLY A 22 20.34 -9.98 -21.67
N ARG A 23 20.76 -8.81 -21.19
CA ARG A 23 19.91 -7.82 -20.52
C ARG A 23 18.61 -7.68 -21.34
N PRO A 24 17.41 -7.77 -20.75
CA PRO A 24 16.20 -7.48 -21.51
C PRO A 24 16.28 -6.04 -22.01
N GLY A 25 16.43 -5.90 -23.33
CA GLY A 25 16.33 -4.63 -24.02
C GLY A 25 14.94 -4.04 -23.80
N THR A 26 14.90 -2.76 -23.51
CA THR A 26 13.72 -1.91 -23.60
C THR A 26 13.03 -2.13 -24.97
N PRO A 27 11.69 -2.18 -25.05
CA PRO A 27 11.03 -2.31 -26.33
C PRO A 27 11.21 -1.02 -27.11
N ASP A 28 12.12 -1.06 -28.08
CA ASP A 28 12.32 -0.01 -29.07
C ASP A 28 11.23 -0.13 -30.14
N GLU A 29 10.44 0.93 -30.18
CA GLU A 29 9.71 1.51 -31.30
C GLU A 29 9.82 0.75 -32.63
N ARG A 30 8.73 0.05 -33.00
CA ARG A 30 8.43 -0.25 -34.41
C ARG A 30 7.04 0.25 -34.75
N THR A 31 7.04 1.45 -35.30
CA THR A 31 6.03 2.04 -36.19
C THR A 31 5.39 1.00 -37.10
N ALA A 32 4.07 0.85 -36.98
CA ALA A 32 3.20 0.42 -38.06
C ALA A 32 2.11 1.49 -38.23
N TYR A 33 2.33 2.40 -39.19
CA TYR A 33 1.29 3.23 -39.74
C TYR A 33 0.40 2.36 -40.63
N LEU A 34 -0.87 2.21 -40.27
CA LEU A 34 -1.95 1.94 -41.21
C LEU A 34 -3.07 2.92 -40.88
N GLY A 35 -3.23 3.91 -41.75
CA GLY A 35 -4.29 4.91 -41.65
C GLY A 35 -5.65 4.31 -41.97
N SER A 36 -6.65 4.78 -41.23
CA SER A 36 -7.97 5.09 -41.75
C SER A 36 -8.64 6.01 -40.75
N ALA A 37 -8.99 7.20 -41.23
CA ALA A 37 -9.69 8.24 -40.52
C ALA A 37 -11.07 7.75 -40.04
N GLU A 38 -11.46 8.15 -38.84
CA GLU A 38 -12.75 8.80 -38.63
C GLU A 38 -12.74 9.57 -37.30
N GLU A 39 -13.11 10.84 -37.42
CA GLU A 39 -13.19 11.85 -36.37
C GLU A 39 -14.02 11.42 -35.17
N ARG A 40 -13.48 11.63 -33.96
CA ARG A 40 -14.28 12.24 -32.91
C ARG A 40 -13.44 13.03 -31.91
N THR A 41 -13.44 14.32 -32.16
CA THR A 41 -12.91 15.39 -31.32
C THR A 41 -13.64 15.44 -29.97
N ALA A 42 -12.88 15.46 -28.87
CA ALA A 42 -13.34 15.98 -27.59
C ALA A 42 -12.18 16.72 -26.92
N HIS A 43 -12.22 18.05 -27.01
CA HIS A 43 -11.33 18.97 -26.30
C HIS A 43 -11.83 19.18 -24.87
N PHE A 44 -10.94 18.97 -23.90
CA PHE A 44 -10.98 19.57 -22.56
C PHE A 44 -9.50 19.87 -22.24
N GLY A 45 -9.03 21.10 -22.14
CA GLY A 45 -9.51 22.14 -21.24
C GLY A 45 -8.36 22.43 -20.29
N ASP A 46 -7.43 23.25 -20.79
CA ASP A 46 -6.16 23.68 -20.22
C ASP A 46 -6.33 24.40 -18.88
N LEU A 47 -5.55 24.05 -17.85
CA LEU A 47 -5.32 24.87 -16.66
C LEU A 47 -3.92 24.59 -16.10
N ASP A 48 -2.97 25.43 -16.49
CA ASP A 48 -1.69 25.68 -15.81
C ASP A 48 -1.93 26.04 -14.33
N ALA A 49 -1.32 25.28 -13.43
CA ALA A 49 -1.20 25.64 -12.01
C ALA A 49 0.28 25.60 -11.60
N THR A 50 0.98 26.71 -11.81
CA THR A 50 2.33 26.93 -11.30
C THR A 50 2.27 27.33 -9.83
N VAL A 51 2.73 26.45 -8.93
CA VAL A 51 2.84 26.73 -7.50
C VAL A 51 4.22 27.28 -7.18
N SER A 52 4.30 28.56 -6.78
CA SER A 52 5.48 29.13 -6.14
C SER A 52 5.51 28.79 -4.65
N ILE A 53 6.54 28.07 -4.22
CA ILE A 53 6.82 27.82 -2.80
C ILE A 53 7.72 28.95 -2.30
N GLY A 54 7.13 29.91 -1.58
CA GLY A 54 7.85 30.95 -0.84
C GLY A 54 8.35 30.42 0.51
N SER A 55 9.64 30.60 0.74
CA SER A 55 10.36 30.28 1.99
C SER A 55 9.92 31.23 3.12
N PRO A 56 9.72 30.77 4.37
CA PRO A 56 9.49 31.68 5.50
C PRO A 56 10.81 32.18 6.09
N ASP A 57 10.90 33.51 6.23
CA ASP A 57 11.96 34.23 6.94
C ASP A 57 12.06 33.79 8.41
N GLN A 58 13.29 33.54 8.83
CA GLN A 58 13.69 33.18 10.18
C GLN A 58 14.12 34.46 10.91
N THR A 59 13.25 35.02 11.75
CA THR A 59 13.60 36.18 12.59
C THR A 59 14.34 35.73 13.83
N VAL A 60 15.63 36.05 13.90
CA VAL A 60 16.54 35.79 15.01
C VAL A 60 16.24 36.76 16.17
N HIS A 61 15.89 36.23 17.34
CA HIS A 61 15.79 36.99 18.59
C HIS A 61 17.18 37.22 19.18
N LEU A 62 17.55 38.49 19.38
CA LEU A 62 18.71 38.89 20.16
C LEU A 62 18.27 39.53 21.48
N SER A 63 18.85 39.03 22.55
CA SER A 63 18.60 39.29 23.97
C SER A 63 19.21 40.62 24.43
N GLY A 64 18.52 41.35 25.32
CA GLY A 64 19.09 42.42 26.15
C GLY A 64 18.11 42.99 27.18
N PRO A 65 18.44 43.04 28.49
CA PRO A 65 17.70 43.79 29.52
C PRO A 65 18.59 44.86 30.20
N PRO A 66 18.13 45.60 31.23
CA PRO A 66 16.90 46.38 31.37
C PRO A 66 17.18 47.84 31.81
N LEU A 67 16.23 48.76 31.66
CA LEU A 67 16.15 49.97 32.50
C LEU A 67 14.71 50.24 32.94
N ALA A 68 14.52 50.36 34.25
CA ALA A 68 13.35 50.95 34.92
C ALA A 68 13.81 52.29 35.57
N PRO A 69 12.99 53.07 36.30
CA PRO A 69 11.52 53.08 36.45
C PRO A 69 10.92 54.49 36.25
N THR A 70 9.60 54.62 36.08
CA THR A 70 8.89 55.84 36.54
C THR A 70 7.51 55.48 37.07
N VAL A 71 7.31 55.98 38.28
CA VAL A 71 6.18 55.79 39.20
C VAL A 71 4.99 56.62 38.73
N HIS A 72 3.80 56.03 38.73
CA HIS A 72 2.61 56.74 39.21
C HIS A 72 1.94 55.93 40.31
N ALA A 73 1.83 56.62 41.44
CA ALA A 73 1.31 56.15 42.70
C ALA A 73 -0.19 56.48 42.80
N GLY A 74 -0.90 55.64 43.56
CA GLY A 74 -1.98 56.07 44.42
C GLY A 74 -3.38 56.05 43.82
N GLY A 75 -4.32 55.47 44.56
CA GLY A 75 -5.72 55.80 44.40
C GLY A 75 -6.72 54.67 44.64
N GLU A 76 -6.63 53.99 45.78
CA GLU A 76 -7.81 53.36 46.38
C GLU A 76 -8.81 54.47 46.70
N SER A 77 -10.02 54.41 46.15
CA SER A 77 -11.14 55.27 46.53
C SER A 77 -12.46 54.64 46.10
N GLU A 78 -12.95 53.72 46.92
CA GLU A 78 -14.38 53.62 47.16
C GLU A 78 -14.85 54.93 47.82
N PRO A 79 -15.97 55.51 47.39
CA PRO A 79 -16.86 56.06 48.40
C PRO A 79 -18.33 55.73 48.12
N THR A 80 -18.90 54.96 49.05
CA THR A 80 -20.14 55.27 49.77
C THR A 80 -21.09 56.29 49.11
N LEU A 81 -22.20 55.79 48.57
CA LEU A 81 -23.48 56.50 48.57
C LEU A 81 -24.57 55.56 49.08
N ARG A 82 -24.56 55.34 50.40
CA ARG A 82 -25.81 55.12 51.13
C ARG A 82 -26.34 56.50 51.51
N ALA A 83 -27.41 56.90 50.83
CA ALA A 83 -28.17 58.08 51.16
C ALA A 83 -29.66 57.80 50.87
N HIS A 84 -30.26 57.05 51.79
CA HIS A 84 -31.58 57.32 52.38
C HIS A 84 -32.70 57.82 51.44
N SER A 85 -33.45 56.90 50.84
CA SER A 85 -34.86 57.17 50.54
C SER A 85 -35.65 57.08 51.85
N GLU A 86 -35.67 58.19 52.58
CA GLU A 86 -36.55 58.45 53.73
C GLU A 86 -38.01 58.43 53.26
N MET A 87 -38.62 57.25 53.20
CA MET A 87 -40.08 57.15 53.13
C MET A 87 -40.60 57.10 54.57
N ARG A 88 -41.04 58.28 55.02
CA ARG A 88 -41.75 58.49 56.28
C ARG A 88 -43.04 57.66 56.30
N PHE A 89 -43.02 56.52 56.98
CA PHE A 89 -44.22 55.77 57.36
C PHE A 89 -44.73 56.32 58.69
N GLY A 90 -45.95 56.85 58.68
CA GLY A 90 -46.63 57.32 59.89
C GLY A 90 -46.96 56.18 60.87
N PRO A 91 -47.21 56.48 62.15
CA PRO A 91 -47.38 55.48 63.19
C PRO A 91 -48.79 54.86 63.17
N GLY A 92 -48.83 53.53 63.25
CA GLY A 92 -49.94 52.78 63.86
C GLY A 92 -51.02 52.24 62.94
N VAL A 93 -50.74 51.15 62.21
CA VAL A 93 -51.77 50.16 61.86
C VAL A 93 -51.15 48.77 62.10
N PRO A 94 -51.73 47.90 62.95
CA PRO A 94 -51.30 46.52 62.99
C PRO A 94 -51.58 45.91 61.62
N VAL A 95 -50.52 45.66 60.84
CA VAL A 95 -50.60 44.79 59.68
C VAL A 95 -50.89 43.39 60.20
N THR A 96 -52.18 43.06 60.35
CA THR A 96 -52.60 41.66 60.35
C THR A 96 -52.06 41.05 59.06
N PRO A 97 -51.21 40.00 59.11
CA PRO A 97 -50.74 39.37 57.90
C PRO A 97 -51.96 38.81 57.17
N VAL A 98 -52.33 39.42 56.03
CA VAL A 98 -53.23 38.78 55.09
C VAL A 98 -52.54 37.49 54.70
N ALA A 99 -53.14 36.36 55.07
CA ALA A 99 -52.74 35.06 54.57
C ALA A 99 -52.74 35.17 53.04
N THR A 100 -51.56 35.09 52.45
CA THR A 100 -51.43 34.92 51.00
C THR A 100 -52.27 33.70 50.64
N PRO A 101 -53.20 33.78 49.67
CA PRO A 101 -53.87 32.59 49.19
C PRO A 101 -52.77 31.62 48.76
N ALA A 102 -52.73 30.47 49.43
CA ALA A 102 -51.82 29.38 49.11
C ALA A 102 -52.28 28.80 47.77
N TRP A 103 -51.93 29.48 46.68
CA TRP A 103 -51.95 28.88 45.36
C TRP A 103 -51.08 27.63 45.46
N PRO A 104 -51.60 26.45 45.11
CA PRO A 104 -50.75 25.27 45.06
C PRO A 104 -49.62 25.62 44.11
N ALA A 105 -48.38 25.60 44.62
CA ALA A 105 -47.21 25.66 43.77
C ALA A 105 -47.40 24.51 42.77
N ALA A 106 -47.63 24.86 41.50
CA ALA A 106 -47.70 23.87 40.46
C ALA A 106 -46.39 23.10 40.55
N ALA A 107 -46.48 21.82 40.93
CA ALA A 107 -45.33 20.94 41.00
C ALA A 107 -44.56 21.11 39.68
N PRO A 108 -43.22 21.29 39.71
CA PRO A 108 -42.47 21.40 38.47
C PRO A 108 -42.82 20.18 37.64
N ALA A 109 -43.48 20.39 36.50
CA ALA A 109 -43.84 19.29 35.62
C ALA A 109 -42.54 18.53 35.31
N ALA A 110 -42.41 17.32 35.85
CA ALA A 110 -41.24 16.49 35.66
C ALA A 110 -41.13 16.26 34.16
N ARG A 111 -40.22 16.99 33.48
CA ARG A 111 -40.05 16.88 32.04
C ARG A 111 -39.67 15.43 31.75
N PRO A 112 -40.50 14.65 31.05
CA PRO A 112 -40.16 13.27 30.75
C PRO A 112 -39.20 13.28 29.57
N ARG A 113 -37.90 13.49 29.82
CA ARG A 113 -36.86 13.29 28.78
C ARG A 113 -35.61 12.71 29.43
N PRO A 114 -35.36 11.40 29.24
CA PRO A 114 -34.17 11.07 28.46
C PRO A 114 -34.27 9.80 27.61
N LEU A 115 -35.42 9.12 27.48
CA LEU A 115 -35.47 7.84 26.74
C LEU A 115 -35.14 8.03 25.24
N LEU A 116 -35.68 9.06 24.61
CA LEU A 116 -35.41 9.36 23.20
C LEU A 116 -33.95 9.82 22.98
N ARG A 117 -33.37 10.56 23.94
CA ARG A 117 -31.95 10.94 23.91
C ARG A 117 -31.02 9.75 24.13
N ARG A 118 -31.39 8.81 25.01
CA ARG A 118 -30.68 7.54 25.21
C ARG A 118 -30.76 6.68 23.97
N LEU A 119 -31.94 6.58 23.36
CA LEU A 119 -32.13 5.85 22.11
C LEU A 119 -31.28 6.47 20.99
N VAL A 120 -31.31 7.80 20.83
CA VAL A 120 -30.46 8.51 19.83
C VAL A 120 -28.98 8.28 20.12
N SER A 121 -28.55 8.31 21.38
CA SER A 121 -27.16 8.01 21.76
C SER A 121 -26.76 6.57 21.47
N LEU A 122 -27.66 5.60 21.71
CA LEU A 122 -27.41 4.19 21.40
C LEU A 122 -27.37 3.96 19.89
N VAL A 123 -28.30 4.56 19.14
CA VAL A 123 -28.32 4.50 17.66
C VAL A 123 -27.06 5.16 17.09
N SER A 124 -26.66 6.31 17.64
CA SER A 124 -25.41 6.98 17.24
C SER A 124 -24.19 6.11 17.53
N GLY A 125 -24.13 5.46 18.70
CA GLY A 125 -23.04 4.54 19.05
C GLY A 125 -23.02 3.29 18.18
N LEU A 126 -24.18 2.77 17.81
CA LEU A 126 -24.29 1.60 16.94
C LEU A 126 -23.92 1.95 15.49
N LEU A 127 -24.29 3.14 15.02
CA LEU A 127 -23.90 3.66 13.71
C LEU A 127 -22.38 3.90 13.63
N THR A 128 -21.77 4.49 14.65
CA THR A 128 -20.31 4.67 14.68
C THR A 128 -19.59 3.32 14.74
N LEU A 129 -20.07 2.37 15.55
CA LEU A 129 -19.53 1.01 15.57
C LEU A 129 -19.62 0.35 14.18
N ALA A 130 -20.78 0.44 13.52
CA ALA A 130 -20.97 -0.11 12.18
C ALA A 130 -20.02 0.51 11.16
N LEU A 131 -19.84 1.84 11.19
CA LEU A 131 -18.89 2.54 10.32
C LEU A 131 -17.45 2.04 10.56
N VAL A 132 -17.04 1.92 11.83
CA VAL A 132 -15.71 1.42 12.19
C VAL A 132 -15.50 0.00 11.69
N VAL A 133 -16.50 -0.88 11.82
CA VAL A 133 -16.43 -2.26 11.31
C VAL A 133 -16.32 -2.26 9.78
N VAL A 134 -17.11 -1.47 9.07
CA VAL A 134 -17.07 -1.38 7.60
C VAL A 134 -15.71 -0.87 7.12
N VAL A 135 -15.19 0.19 7.74
CA VAL A 135 -13.86 0.74 7.41
C VAL A 135 -12.77 -0.27 7.74
N GLY A 136 -12.85 -0.95 8.88
CA GLY A 136 -11.91 -2.00 9.27
C GLY A 136 -11.89 -3.16 8.27
N LEU A 137 -13.06 -3.64 7.85
CA LEU A 137 -13.20 -4.69 6.84
C LEU A 137 -12.68 -4.22 5.47
N TYR A 138 -12.97 -2.98 5.08
CA TYR A 138 -12.50 -2.40 3.81
C TYR A 138 -10.97 -2.29 3.78
N LEU A 139 -10.36 -1.76 4.85
CA LEU A 139 -8.91 -1.69 4.98
C LEU A 139 -8.30 -3.10 4.97
N TRP A 140 -8.87 -4.03 5.72
CA TRP A 140 -8.39 -5.41 5.73
C TRP A 140 -8.43 -6.05 4.35
N GLN A 141 -9.54 -5.88 3.60
CA GLN A 141 -9.65 -6.37 2.23
C GLN A 141 -8.65 -5.72 1.27
N ARG A 142 -8.28 -4.45 1.49
CA ARG A 142 -7.35 -3.71 0.63
C ARG A 142 -5.88 -4.01 0.93
N LEU A 143 -5.56 -4.41 2.16
CA LEU A 143 -4.20 -4.75 2.63
C LEU A 143 -3.89 -6.25 2.63
N ARG A 144 -4.78 -7.13 2.16
CA ARG A 144 -4.48 -8.58 2.08
C ARG A 144 -3.24 -8.83 1.20
N PRO A 145 -2.27 -9.65 1.66
CA PRO A 145 -1.08 -9.96 0.90
C PRO A 145 -1.39 -10.85 -0.31
N LEU A 146 -0.43 -10.92 -1.23
CA LEU A 146 -0.41 -11.92 -2.29
C LEU A 146 -0.34 -13.32 -1.68
N GLU A 147 -1.14 -14.23 -2.22
CA GLU A 147 -1.15 -15.64 -1.86
C GLU A 147 -1.08 -16.48 -3.12
N VAL A 148 -0.27 -17.54 -3.08
CA VAL A 148 -0.16 -18.51 -4.16
C VAL A 148 -1.04 -19.70 -3.83
N GLU A 149 -2.00 -19.98 -4.71
CA GLU A 149 -2.96 -21.07 -4.56
C GLU A 149 -2.44 -22.38 -5.14
N GLY A 150 -1.56 -22.29 -6.15
CA GLY A 150 -0.93 -23.45 -6.76
C GLY A 150 -0.04 -23.08 -7.94
N ALA A 151 0.72 -24.05 -8.43
CA ALA A 151 1.56 -23.90 -9.60
C ALA A 151 1.47 -25.15 -10.47
N THR A 152 1.54 -24.95 -11.79
CA THR A 152 1.59 -26.03 -12.77
C THR A 152 2.71 -25.72 -13.74
N VAL A 153 3.49 -26.73 -14.15
CA VAL A 153 4.56 -26.56 -15.13
C VAL A 153 4.18 -27.30 -16.40
N ALA A 154 4.41 -26.65 -17.54
CA ALA A 154 4.19 -27.23 -18.85
C ALA A 154 5.32 -26.83 -19.79
N VAL A 155 5.44 -27.60 -20.87
CA VAL A 155 6.30 -27.29 -22.01
C VAL A 155 5.39 -26.98 -23.19
N PRO A 156 5.01 -25.71 -23.42
CA PRO A 156 3.99 -25.38 -24.42
C PRO A 156 4.43 -25.74 -25.84
N ARG A 157 5.75 -25.67 -26.10
CA ARG A 157 6.35 -25.95 -27.41
C ARG A 157 7.50 -26.94 -27.23
N PRO A 158 7.24 -28.26 -27.24
CA PRO A 158 8.27 -29.28 -27.14
C PRO A 158 9.29 -29.21 -28.30
N ALA A 159 10.51 -29.70 -28.07
CA ALA A 159 11.55 -29.78 -29.10
C ALA A 159 11.08 -30.57 -30.36
N GLY A 160 10.30 -31.64 -30.15
CA GLY A 160 9.88 -32.53 -31.22
C GLY A 160 11.06 -33.38 -31.68
N ASN A 161 11.31 -33.40 -33.00
CA ASN A 161 12.46 -34.08 -33.62
C ASN A 161 13.61 -33.12 -33.99
N ARG A 162 13.53 -31.86 -33.55
CA ARG A 162 14.49 -30.82 -33.92
C ARG A 162 15.74 -30.94 -33.05
N CYS A 163 16.89 -30.69 -33.68
CA CYS A 163 18.19 -30.69 -33.04
C CYS A 163 18.61 -29.26 -32.68
N ASP A 164 19.43 -29.11 -31.64
CA ASP A 164 20.03 -27.84 -31.25
C ASP A 164 18.98 -26.74 -31.00
N VAL A 165 17.99 -27.05 -30.16
CA VAL A 165 16.84 -26.16 -29.90
C VAL A 165 16.81 -25.66 -28.47
N ALA A 166 16.31 -24.43 -28.34
CA ALA A 166 15.85 -23.88 -27.07
C ALA A 166 14.37 -24.20 -26.88
N VAL A 167 14.03 -24.76 -25.73
CA VAL A 167 12.66 -25.05 -25.30
C VAL A 167 12.30 -24.14 -24.14
N ASP A 168 11.13 -23.52 -24.22
CA ASP A 168 10.57 -22.76 -23.11
C ASP A 168 9.75 -23.68 -22.22
N VAL A 169 10.15 -23.78 -20.96
CA VAL A 169 9.38 -24.37 -19.88
C VAL A 169 8.65 -23.24 -19.16
N VAL A 170 7.33 -23.35 -19.06
CA VAL A 170 6.48 -22.30 -18.48
C VAL A 170 5.77 -22.86 -17.26
N ALA A 171 5.99 -22.23 -16.11
CA ALA A 171 5.17 -22.42 -14.93
C ALA A 171 4.03 -21.40 -14.89
N THR A 172 2.81 -21.91 -14.79
CA THR A 172 1.60 -21.11 -14.58
C THR A 172 1.26 -21.17 -13.09
N VAL A 173 1.42 -20.03 -12.41
CA VAL A 173 1.15 -19.88 -10.98
C VAL A 173 -0.21 -19.23 -10.80
N ARG A 174 -1.08 -19.85 -10.00
CA ARG A 174 -2.39 -19.33 -9.62
C ARG A 174 -2.30 -18.51 -8.33
N THR A 175 -2.91 -17.34 -8.34
CA THR A 175 -2.86 -16.36 -7.25
C THR A 175 -4.26 -15.87 -6.90
N ASN A 176 -4.43 -15.36 -5.68
CA ASN A 176 -5.70 -14.80 -5.18
C ASN A 176 -6.07 -13.41 -5.75
N GLY A 177 -5.52 -13.02 -6.90
CA GLY A 177 -5.74 -11.73 -7.55
C GLY A 177 -5.10 -10.52 -6.85
N ARG A 178 -4.34 -10.71 -5.77
CA ARG A 178 -3.66 -9.62 -5.07
C ARG A 178 -2.32 -9.30 -5.72
N GLY A 179 -1.93 -8.03 -5.65
CA GLY A 179 -0.62 -7.62 -6.15
C GLY A 179 0.47 -7.93 -5.14
N GLY A 180 1.66 -8.29 -5.61
CA GLY A 180 2.79 -8.59 -4.75
C GLY A 180 3.99 -9.09 -5.54
N THR A 181 4.92 -9.74 -4.83
CA THR A 181 6.12 -10.32 -5.42
C THR A 181 6.18 -11.81 -5.14
N ILE A 182 6.52 -12.59 -6.14
CA ILE A 182 6.78 -14.02 -6.03
C ILE A 182 8.29 -14.22 -6.10
N ARG A 183 8.85 -14.89 -5.09
CA ARG A 183 10.27 -15.24 -5.08
C ARG A 183 10.38 -16.73 -5.36
N TYR A 184 11.13 -17.10 -6.39
CA TYR A 184 11.15 -18.46 -6.91
C TYR A 184 12.52 -18.87 -7.43
N GLN A 185 12.72 -20.17 -7.60
CA GLN A 185 13.95 -20.73 -8.12
C GLN A 185 13.63 -21.89 -9.06
N TRP A 186 14.39 -21.98 -10.15
CA TRP A 186 14.34 -23.11 -11.06
C TRP A 186 15.43 -24.12 -10.74
N PHE A 187 15.03 -25.39 -10.74
CA PHE A 187 15.92 -26.54 -10.65
C PHE A 187 15.80 -27.35 -11.93
N ARG A 188 16.95 -27.75 -12.46
CA ARG A 188 17.07 -28.63 -13.62
C ARG A 188 17.82 -29.88 -13.17
N SER A 189 17.51 -31.02 -13.76
CA SER A 189 18.22 -32.28 -13.45
C SER A 189 19.66 -32.32 -13.98
N ASP A 190 19.99 -31.53 -15.01
CA ASP A 190 21.29 -31.53 -15.68
C ASP A 190 22.26 -30.45 -15.20
N ALA A 191 21.82 -29.57 -14.29
CA ALA A 191 22.58 -28.41 -13.87
C ALA A 191 22.41 -28.13 -12.37
N PRO A 192 23.37 -27.41 -11.75
CA PRO A 192 23.19 -26.88 -10.40
C PRO A 192 21.93 -26.00 -10.29
N PRO A 193 21.39 -25.81 -9.07
CA PRO A 193 20.27 -24.91 -8.82
C PRO A 193 20.49 -23.51 -9.41
N GLY A 194 19.48 -22.98 -10.10
CA GLY A 194 19.53 -21.63 -10.66
C GLY A 194 19.51 -20.54 -9.58
N PRO A 195 19.68 -19.26 -9.94
CA PRO A 195 19.53 -18.17 -8.99
C PRO A 195 18.08 -18.04 -8.51
N VAL A 196 17.91 -17.40 -7.36
CA VAL A 196 16.58 -16.98 -6.90
C VAL A 196 16.15 -15.76 -7.70
N LEU A 197 14.98 -15.86 -8.34
CA LEU A 197 14.36 -14.84 -9.17
C LEU A 197 13.17 -14.23 -8.44
N THR A 198 12.80 -13.01 -8.85
CA THR A 198 11.65 -12.29 -8.29
C THR A 198 10.74 -11.81 -9.40
N GLU A 199 9.49 -12.28 -9.39
CA GLU A 199 8.44 -11.86 -10.32
C GLU A 199 7.48 -10.89 -9.62
N ARG A 200 6.99 -9.88 -10.35
CA ARG A 200 6.01 -8.92 -9.84
C ARG A 200 4.64 -9.23 -10.41
N VAL A 201 3.68 -9.47 -9.52
CA VAL A 201 2.29 -9.73 -9.89
C VAL A 201 1.47 -8.47 -9.70
N GLY A 202 0.77 -8.05 -10.76
CA GLY A 202 -0.13 -6.92 -10.72
C GLY A 202 -1.40 -7.20 -9.90
N ARG A 203 -2.04 -6.16 -9.37
CA ARG A 203 -3.37 -6.32 -8.77
C ARG A 203 -4.39 -6.74 -9.84
N GLY A 204 -5.26 -7.68 -9.51
CA GLY A 204 -6.24 -8.26 -10.44
C GLY A 204 -5.68 -9.35 -11.36
N GLN A 205 -4.40 -9.73 -11.20
CA GLN A 205 -3.84 -10.87 -11.90
C GLN A 205 -3.98 -12.13 -11.03
N ASP A 206 -4.80 -13.06 -11.48
CA ASP A 206 -5.01 -14.36 -10.85
C ASP A 206 -4.04 -15.42 -11.38
N THR A 207 -3.19 -15.05 -12.35
CA THR A 207 -2.22 -15.93 -12.97
C THR A 207 -0.92 -15.18 -13.28
N ALA A 208 0.21 -15.79 -12.91
CA ALA A 208 1.56 -15.31 -13.22
C ALA A 208 2.33 -16.41 -13.97
N THR A 209 3.10 -16.01 -14.99
CA THR A 209 3.89 -16.93 -15.82
C THR A 209 5.37 -16.80 -15.50
N LEU A 210 5.98 -17.89 -15.04
CA LEU A 210 7.42 -17.97 -14.82
C LEU A 210 8.03 -18.80 -15.94
N THR A 211 9.03 -18.26 -16.63
CA THR A 211 9.62 -18.92 -17.81
C THR A 211 11.06 -19.35 -17.52
N LEU A 212 11.40 -20.54 -18.00
CA LEU A 212 12.76 -21.07 -18.08
C LEU A 212 13.05 -21.46 -19.52
N THR A 213 14.04 -20.83 -20.13
CA THR A 213 14.53 -21.23 -21.46
C THR A 213 15.69 -22.21 -21.29
N TRP A 214 15.57 -23.38 -21.92
CA TRP A 214 16.54 -24.47 -21.82
C TRP A 214 17.00 -24.91 -23.20
N THR A 215 18.29 -24.79 -23.46
CA THR A 215 18.94 -25.23 -24.71
C THR A 215 19.38 -26.69 -24.62
N PHE A 216 18.97 -27.49 -25.60
CA PHE A 216 19.42 -28.86 -25.82
C PHE A 216 20.24 -28.91 -27.10
N SER A 217 21.40 -29.56 -27.07
CA SER A 217 22.28 -29.72 -28.23
C SER A 217 22.69 -31.17 -28.44
N GLY A 218 23.07 -31.49 -29.67
CA GLY A 218 23.54 -32.80 -30.07
C GLY A 218 22.43 -33.79 -30.45
N VAL A 219 22.85 -34.99 -30.86
CA VAL A 219 21.97 -36.05 -31.38
C VAL A 219 21.64 -37.07 -30.28
N GLY A 220 20.40 -37.55 -30.24
CA GLY A 220 19.97 -38.55 -29.27
C GLY A 220 18.61 -38.26 -28.62
N THR A 221 18.30 -39.00 -27.56
CA THR A 221 17.09 -38.80 -26.76
C THR A 221 17.45 -38.59 -25.31
N ALA A 222 16.93 -37.52 -24.71
CA ALA A 222 17.07 -37.22 -23.30
C ALA A 222 15.70 -36.92 -22.68
N THR A 223 15.50 -37.30 -21.43
CA THR A 223 14.32 -36.93 -20.65
C THR A 223 14.81 -36.32 -19.36
N GLU A 224 14.67 -35.00 -19.26
CA GLU A 224 15.10 -34.21 -18.13
C GLU A 224 13.89 -33.72 -17.35
N THR A 225 14.09 -33.25 -16.11
CA THR A 225 13.02 -32.70 -15.27
C THR A 225 13.29 -31.25 -14.95
N ALA A 226 12.28 -30.40 -15.17
CA ALA A 226 12.27 -29.02 -14.72
C ALA A 226 11.36 -28.90 -13.49
N THR A 227 11.90 -28.32 -12.41
CA THR A 227 11.18 -28.09 -11.16
C THR A 227 11.21 -26.61 -10.83
N VAL A 228 10.04 -26.03 -10.58
CA VAL A 228 9.92 -24.68 -10.02
C VAL A 228 9.66 -24.79 -8.52
N ASN A 229 10.44 -24.06 -7.72
CA ASN A 229 10.24 -23.92 -6.28
C ASN A 229 9.90 -22.47 -5.97
N ILE A 230 8.67 -22.24 -5.55
CA ILE A 230 8.22 -20.94 -5.05
C ILE A 230 8.58 -20.90 -3.56
N ILE A 231 9.32 -19.87 -3.17
CA ILE A 231 9.85 -19.66 -1.81
C ILE A 231 8.90 -18.73 -1.04
N GLU A 232 8.45 -17.66 -1.69
CA GLU A 232 7.53 -16.66 -1.13
C GLU A 232 6.47 -16.28 -2.18
N PRO A 233 5.25 -15.91 -1.75
CA PRO A 233 4.78 -15.77 -0.37
C PRO A 233 4.37 -17.08 0.31
N SER A 234 4.02 -18.11 -0.48
CA SER A 234 3.63 -19.43 0.01
C SER A 234 4.51 -20.49 -0.65
N PRO A 235 5.18 -21.37 0.12
CA PRO A 235 6.01 -22.41 -0.46
C PRO A 235 5.20 -23.42 -1.27
N VAL A 236 5.49 -23.51 -2.57
CA VAL A 236 4.82 -24.44 -3.50
C VAL A 236 5.85 -24.94 -4.51
N GLN A 237 5.75 -26.21 -4.89
CA GLN A 237 6.58 -26.80 -5.93
C GLN A 237 5.74 -27.41 -7.03
N ALA A 238 6.24 -27.33 -8.25
CA ALA A 238 5.65 -27.99 -9.41
C ALA A 238 6.75 -28.45 -10.35
N THR A 239 6.50 -29.56 -11.04
CA THR A 239 7.50 -30.21 -11.89
C THR A 239 6.91 -30.61 -13.23
N ALA A 240 7.75 -30.68 -14.26
CA ALA A 240 7.38 -31.23 -15.55
C ALA A 240 8.58 -31.94 -16.22
N PRO A 241 8.34 -33.07 -16.91
CA PRO A 241 9.34 -33.68 -17.75
C PRO A 241 9.54 -32.88 -19.05
N VAL A 242 10.79 -32.74 -19.46
CA VAL A 242 11.21 -32.15 -20.74
C VAL A 242 11.85 -33.25 -21.57
N VAL A 243 11.21 -33.60 -22.68
CA VAL A 243 11.68 -34.67 -23.57
C VAL A 243 12.34 -34.05 -24.79
N TYR A 244 13.63 -34.36 -24.97
CA TYR A 244 14.40 -34.01 -26.15
C TYR A 244 14.58 -35.25 -27.04
N ARG A 245 14.28 -35.12 -28.33
CA ARG A 245 14.54 -36.16 -29.32
C ARG A 245 15.11 -35.51 -30.57
N CYS A 246 16.30 -35.92 -30.96
CA CYS A 246 16.93 -35.52 -32.21
C CYS A 246 17.38 -36.80 -32.92
N ARG A 247 16.92 -36.97 -34.16
CA ARG A 247 17.36 -38.03 -35.07
C ARG A 247 18.16 -37.37 -36.18
N ARG A 248 19.29 -37.98 -36.56
CA ARG A 248 20.04 -37.56 -37.75
C ARG A 248 19.26 -37.83 -39.03
#